data_AF-A0A935QVQ6-F1
#
_entry.id   AF-A0A935QVQ6-F1
#
_cell.length_a   1.000
_cell.length_b   1.000
_cell.length_c   1.000
_cell.angle_alpha   90.00
_cell.angle_beta   90.00
_cell.angle_gamma   90.00
#
_symmetry.space_group_name_H-M   'P 1'
#
loop_
_entity.id
_entity.type
_entity.pdbx_description
1 polymer ?
#
loop_
_entity_poly.entity_id
_entity_poly.type
_entity_poly.pdbx_seq_one_letter_code
_entity_poly.pdbx_strand_id
1 'polypeptide(L)'
;MSGHDSHAHAGGHDEHEHKPTSISTYLGVAAVLTVLTIIEIGPLFQWYNLGPVPLLVLSVVKFAMVVFIFMHLGPDEPIYKKIFVPSLLLAGLMVTVMMLLFGSFTRAEQMAYKGPVLGYVAAPPPKVETPEGEAGGDPAAGGAEQVAAAPAVDGAEVFKTNCVACHGPEAKGGVGPNLTDAEWKNGSGTLADIETTLNKGVTGTAMISWTPILGDEKIKAVALYVHSLGGGK
;
A
#
# COMPACT_ATOMS: atom_id res chain seq x y z
N MET A 1 91.37 -27.60 -13.63
CA MET A 1 90.36 -28.20 -14.53
C MET A 1 89.06 -28.22 -13.76
N SER A 2 88.18 -27.30 -14.13
CA SER A 2 86.91 -27.00 -13.47
C SER A 2 85.84 -28.01 -13.87
N GLY A 3 85.00 -28.39 -12.90
CA GLY A 3 83.71 -29.04 -13.13
C GLY A 3 82.76 -28.59 -12.03
N HIS A 4 82.02 -27.50 -12.30
CA HIS A 4 80.96 -26.99 -11.44
C HIS A 4 79.66 -27.27 -12.19
N ASP A 5 78.97 -28.35 -11.82
CA ASP A 5 77.69 -28.70 -12.41
C ASP A 5 76.61 -27.74 -11.88
N SER A 6 76.11 -26.92 -12.79
CA SER A 6 75.12 -25.88 -12.54
C SER A 6 73.73 -26.51 -12.70
N HIS A 7 72.98 -26.63 -11.61
CA HIS A 7 71.56 -27.00 -11.65
C HIS A 7 70.75 -25.90 -12.34
N ALA A 8 70.37 -26.13 -13.60
CA ALA A 8 69.40 -25.31 -14.31
C ALA A 8 67.98 -25.80 -13.98
N HIS A 9 67.32 -25.17 -13.00
CA HIS A 9 65.87 -25.24 -12.86
C HIS A 9 65.23 -24.31 -13.89
N ALA A 10 64.79 -24.87 -15.01
CA ALA A 10 63.88 -24.20 -15.93
C ALA A 10 62.49 -24.13 -15.29
N GLY A 11 62.25 -23.09 -14.51
CA GLY A 11 60.90 -22.70 -14.09
C GLY A 11 60.20 -22.02 -15.26
N GLY A 12 59.38 -22.77 -15.99
CA GLY A 12 58.41 -22.19 -16.90
C GLY A 12 57.39 -21.42 -16.06
N HIS A 13 57.43 -20.09 -16.16
CA HIS A 13 56.34 -19.26 -15.67
C HIS A 13 55.18 -19.44 -16.65
N ASP A 14 54.22 -20.29 -16.30
CA ASP A 14 52.92 -20.33 -16.95
C ASP A 14 52.24 -18.97 -16.69
N GLU A 15 52.38 -18.04 -17.63
CA GLU A 15 51.59 -16.82 -17.65
C GLU A 15 50.13 -17.21 -17.87
N HIS A 16 49.34 -17.23 -16.80
CA HIS A 16 47.90 -17.34 -16.88
C HIS A 16 47.35 -16.12 -17.64
N GLU A 17 47.16 -16.28 -18.94
CA GLU A 17 46.55 -15.30 -19.83
C GLU A 17 45.09 -15.07 -19.42
N HIS A 18 44.86 -14.07 -18.58
CA HIS A 18 43.52 -13.63 -18.18
C HIS A 18 42.80 -13.04 -19.39
N LYS A 19 42.01 -13.87 -20.10
CA LYS A 19 41.18 -13.42 -21.22
C LYS A 19 40.23 -12.31 -20.74
N PRO A 20 40.30 -11.09 -21.31
CA PRO A 20 39.41 -10.00 -20.91
C PRO A 20 37.95 -10.42 -21.19
N THR A 21 37.10 -10.33 -20.18
CA THR A 21 35.67 -10.61 -20.31
C THR A 21 35.07 -9.74 -21.41
N SER A 22 34.54 -10.37 -22.45
CA SER A 22 34.05 -9.70 -23.66
C SER A 22 32.90 -8.74 -23.33
N ILE A 23 32.92 -7.54 -23.92
CA ILE A 23 31.85 -6.52 -23.83
C ILE A 23 30.47 -7.12 -24.15
N SER A 24 30.41 -8.11 -25.03
CA SER A 24 29.19 -8.86 -25.36
C SER A 24 28.54 -9.56 -24.16
N THR A 25 29.36 -9.98 -23.17
CA THR A 25 28.86 -10.62 -21.95
C THR A 25 28.13 -9.62 -21.07
N TYR A 26 28.69 -8.41 -20.90
CA TYR A 26 28.05 -7.34 -20.13
C TYR A 26 26.77 -6.83 -20.79
N LEU A 27 26.77 -6.69 -22.11
CA LEU A 27 25.57 -6.32 -22.86
C LEU A 27 24.46 -7.39 -22.75
N GLY A 28 24.84 -8.67 -22.75
CA GLY A 28 23.91 -9.77 -22.51
C GLY A 28 23.27 -9.72 -21.11
N VAL A 29 24.07 -9.49 -20.07
CA VAL A 29 23.57 -9.34 -18.69
C VAL A 29 22.66 -8.12 -18.55
N ALA A 30 23.05 -6.97 -19.12
CA ALA A 30 22.25 -5.76 -19.10
C ALA A 30 20.88 -5.95 -19.79
N ALA A 31 20.83 -6.67 -20.90
CA ALA A 31 19.59 -7.01 -21.59
C ALA A 31 18.67 -7.90 -20.72
N VAL A 32 19.22 -8.94 -20.09
CA VAL A 32 18.46 -9.82 -19.18
C VAL A 32 17.91 -9.04 -17.98
N LEU A 33 18.73 -8.18 -17.37
CA LEU A 33 18.30 -7.34 -16.25
C LEU A 33 17.23 -6.33 -16.66
N THR A 34 17.30 -5.80 -17.88
CA THR A 34 16.29 -4.87 -18.43
C THR A 34 14.95 -5.58 -18.64
N VAL A 35 14.97 -6.78 -19.23
CA VAL A 35 13.76 -7.60 -19.41
C VAL A 35 13.12 -7.96 -18.06
N LEU A 36 13.92 -8.35 -17.06
CA LEU A 36 13.43 -8.57 -15.69
C LEU A 36 12.76 -7.32 -15.10
N THR A 37 13.34 -6.14 -15.33
CA THR A 37 12.76 -4.86 -14.86
C THR A 37 11.43 -4.56 -15.57
N ILE A 38 11.33 -4.83 -16.87
CA ILE A 38 10.09 -4.62 -17.64
C ILE A 38 9.00 -5.59 -17.15
N ILE A 39 9.36 -6.82 -16.80
CA ILE A 39 8.44 -7.81 -16.23
C ILE A 39 7.97 -7.40 -14.82
N GLU A 40 8.81 -6.73 -14.04
CA GLU A 40 8.41 -6.17 -12.74
C GLU A 40 7.49 -4.94 -12.89
N ILE A 41 7.83 -4.04 -13.81
CA ILE A 41 7.13 -2.75 -13.97
C ILE A 41 5.83 -2.89 -14.77
N GLY A 42 5.80 -3.69 -15.84
CA GLY A 42 4.64 -3.84 -16.72
C GLY A 42 3.33 -4.22 -16.01
N PRO A 43 3.34 -5.13 -15.03
CA PRO A 43 2.16 -5.52 -14.28
C PRO A 43 1.93 -4.73 -12.98
N LEU A 44 2.61 -3.59 -12.76
CA LEU A 44 2.31 -2.66 -11.66
C LEU A 44 0.82 -2.26 -11.58
N PHE A 45 0.08 -2.37 -12.69
CA PHE A 45 -1.36 -2.07 -12.76
C PHE A 45 -2.29 -3.24 -12.43
N GLN A 46 -1.80 -4.49 -12.36
CA GLN A 46 -2.63 -5.68 -12.11
C GLN A 46 -2.24 -6.42 -10.83
N TRP A 47 -1.04 -6.18 -10.29
CA TRP A 47 -0.52 -6.86 -9.09
C TRP A 47 -1.02 -6.30 -7.75
N TYR A 48 -1.86 -5.26 -7.74
CA TYR A 48 -2.43 -4.65 -6.54
C TYR A 48 -3.09 -5.68 -5.59
N ASN A 49 -3.71 -6.73 -6.15
CA ASN A 49 -4.43 -7.75 -5.38
C ASN A 49 -3.54 -8.80 -4.68
N LEU A 50 -2.25 -8.91 -5.03
CA LEU A 50 -1.34 -9.90 -4.44
C LEU A 50 -0.39 -9.28 -3.40
N GLY A 51 -0.52 -7.97 -3.14
CA GLY A 51 0.31 -7.22 -2.21
C GLY A 51 1.76 -7.03 -2.70
N PRO A 52 2.61 -6.37 -1.90
CA PRO A 52 3.99 -6.03 -2.29
C PRO A 52 4.96 -7.22 -2.32
N VAL A 53 4.51 -8.42 -1.90
CA VAL A 53 5.38 -9.59 -1.68
C VAL A 53 6.06 -10.09 -2.96
N PRO A 54 5.39 -10.24 -4.11
CA PRO A 54 6.04 -10.70 -5.34
C PRO A 54 7.10 -9.73 -5.86
N LEU A 55 6.88 -8.42 -5.73
CA LEU A 55 7.84 -7.38 -6.11
C LEU A 55 9.11 -7.43 -5.23
N LEU A 56 8.94 -7.66 -3.93
CA LEU A 56 10.07 -7.78 -3.01
C LEU A 56 10.93 -9.00 -3.33
N VAL A 57 10.29 -10.14 -3.66
CA VAL A 57 11.00 -11.37 -4.05
C VAL A 57 11.80 -11.16 -5.35
N LEU A 58 11.20 -10.55 -6.38
CA LEU A 58 11.88 -10.29 -7.65
C LEU A 58 13.05 -9.30 -7.48
N SER A 59 12.89 -8.29 -6.63
CA SER A 59 13.96 -7.36 -6.26
C SER A 59 15.13 -8.06 -5.59
N VAL A 60 14.87 -8.97 -4.64
CA VAL A 60 15.90 -9.78 -3.97
C VAL A 60 16.63 -10.69 -4.97
N VAL A 61 15.90 -11.34 -5.88
CA VAL A 61 16.50 -12.21 -6.91
C VAL A 61 17.38 -11.41 -7.87
N LYS A 62 16.91 -10.24 -8.33
CA LYS A 62 17.68 -9.35 -9.20
C LYS A 62 18.96 -8.87 -8.50
N PHE A 63 18.86 -8.47 -7.24
CA PHE A 63 20.02 -8.07 -6.44
C PHE A 63 21.01 -9.23 -6.26
N ALA A 64 20.54 -10.43 -5.93
CA ALA A 64 21.38 -11.61 -5.78
C ALA A 64 22.09 -12.01 -7.09
N MET A 65 21.40 -11.92 -8.23
CA MET A 65 21.99 -12.15 -9.54
C MET A 65 23.10 -11.15 -9.86
N VAL A 66 22.88 -9.86 -9.58
CA VAL A 66 23.89 -8.82 -9.76
C VAL A 66 25.10 -9.10 -8.87
N VAL A 67 24.89 -9.38 -7.58
CA VAL A 67 25.99 -9.70 -6.65
C VAL A 67 26.77 -10.92 -7.12
N PHE A 68 26.09 -12.00 -7.55
CA PHE A 68 26.75 -13.23 -7.97
C PHE A 68 27.59 -13.05 -9.25
N ILE A 69 27.11 -12.28 -10.21
CA ILE A 69 27.84 -11.96 -11.45
C ILE A 69 29.04 -11.05 -11.17
N PHE A 70 28.86 -10.02 -10.34
CA PHE A 70 29.95 -9.09 -10.00
C PHE A 70 30.94 -9.66 -8.99
N MET A 71 30.59 -10.66 -8.18
CA MET A 71 31.53 -11.40 -7.33
C MET A 71 32.26 -12.54 -8.07
N HIS A 72 31.75 -12.99 -9.23
CA HIS A 72 32.49 -13.92 -10.11
C HIS A 72 33.62 -13.23 -10.87
N LEU A 73 33.60 -11.89 -10.99
CA LEU A 73 34.80 -11.09 -11.19
C LEU A 73 35.54 -11.11 -9.86
N GLY A 74 36.46 -12.07 -9.71
CA GLY A 74 37.17 -12.34 -8.47
C GLY A 74 37.58 -11.05 -7.76
N PRO A 75 37.37 -10.93 -6.43
CA PRO A 75 37.76 -9.76 -5.64
C PRO A 75 39.28 -9.75 -5.39
N ASP A 76 40.03 -10.01 -6.45
CA ASP A 76 41.48 -10.18 -6.43
C ASP A 76 42.17 -8.82 -6.60
N GLU A 77 41.47 -7.83 -7.17
CA GLU A 77 41.95 -6.47 -7.24
C GLU A 77 41.53 -5.65 -6.01
N PRO A 78 42.48 -5.08 -5.24
CA PRO A 78 42.17 -4.26 -4.08
C PRO A 78 41.34 -3.01 -4.44
N ILE A 79 41.31 -2.64 -5.71
CA ILE A 79 40.48 -1.55 -6.24
C ILE A 79 38.99 -1.89 -6.16
N TYR A 80 38.59 -3.13 -6.46
CA TYR A 80 37.19 -3.53 -6.42
C TYR A 80 36.64 -3.48 -4.99
N LYS A 81 37.39 -3.98 -4.01
CA LYS A 81 37.02 -3.90 -2.58
C LYS A 81 36.88 -2.45 -2.10
N LYS A 82 37.74 -1.54 -2.60
CA LYS A 82 37.71 -0.11 -2.26
C LYS A 82 36.52 0.65 -2.82
N ILE A 83 35.89 0.18 -3.90
CA ILE A 83 34.75 0.85 -4.54
C ILE A 83 33.44 0.18 -4.13
N PHE A 84 33.40 -1.16 -4.14
CA PHE A 84 32.18 -1.92 -3.96
C PHE A 84 31.68 -1.90 -2.52
N VAL A 85 32.56 -2.15 -1.54
CA VAL A 85 32.20 -2.18 -0.11
C VAL A 85 31.60 -0.85 0.37
N PRO A 86 32.21 0.32 0.13
CA PRO A 86 31.61 1.58 0.56
C PRO A 86 30.31 1.90 -0.18
N SER A 87 30.16 1.50 -1.44
CA SER A 87 28.89 1.65 -2.18
C SER A 87 27.76 0.82 -1.55
N LEU A 88 28.05 -0.41 -1.15
CA LEU A 88 27.10 -1.28 -0.46
C LEU A 88 26.72 -0.73 0.92
N LEU A 89 27.71 -0.24 1.67
CA LEU A 89 27.49 0.40 2.97
C LEU A 89 26.65 1.68 2.84
N LEU A 90 26.91 2.50 1.82
CA LEU A 90 26.13 3.70 1.55
C LEU A 90 24.69 3.36 1.18
N ALA A 91 24.47 2.35 0.35
CA ALA A 91 23.12 1.88 0.00
C ALA A 91 22.39 1.34 1.24
N GLY A 92 23.05 0.52 2.06
CA GLY A 92 22.48 0.02 3.32
C GLY A 92 22.18 1.15 4.31
N LEU A 93 23.05 2.15 4.40
CA LEU A 93 22.82 3.36 5.20
C LEU A 93 21.61 4.13 4.69
N MET A 94 21.49 4.34 3.37
CA MET A 94 20.38 5.06 2.77
C MET A 94 19.05 4.34 3.03
N VAL A 95 19.00 3.02 2.85
CA VAL A 95 17.81 2.21 3.18
C VAL A 95 17.50 2.29 4.66
N THR A 96 18.51 2.20 5.53
CA THR A 96 18.32 2.32 6.99
C THR A 96 17.76 3.69 7.35
N VAL A 97 18.31 4.77 6.80
CA VAL A 97 17.83 6.14 7.00
C VAL A 97 16.41 6.29 6.48
N MET A 98 16.10 5.75 5.30
CA MET A 98 14.74 5.76 4.75
C MET A 98 13.78 4.98 5.65
N MET A 99 14.14 3.79 6.11
CA MET A 99 13.33 3.00 7.04
C MET A 99 13.22 3.64 8.42
N LEU A 100 14.19 4.44 8.87
CA LEU A 100 14.08 5.20 10.13
C LEU A 100 13.23 6.46 9.96
N LEU A 101 13.34 7.16 8.83
CA LEU A 101 12.54 8.34 8.52
C LEU A 101 11.09 7.93 8.26
N PHE A 102 10.84 7.03 7.30
CA PHE A 102 9.52 6.46 7.04
C PHE A 102 9.04 5.57 8.17
N GLY A 103 9.93 4.91 8.93
CA GLY A 103 9.58 4.19 10.15
C GLY A 103 9.16 5.14 11.26
N SER A 104 9.76 6.32 11.38
CA SER A 104 9.30 7.35 12.32
C SER A 104 8.01 8.01 11.87
N PHE A 105 7.79 8.15 10.56
CA PHE A 105 6.55 8.62 9.96
C PHE A 105 5.41 7.60 10.17
N THR A 106 5.64 6.35 9.78
CA THR A 106 4.70 5.24 9.98
C THR A 106 4.54 4.87 11.45
N ARG A 107 5.54 5.02 12.32
CA ARG A 107 5.39 4.80 13.78
C ARG A 107 4.71 5.97 14.46
N ALA A 108 4.88 7.21 14.00
CA ALA A 108 4.07 8.33 14.45
C ALA A 108 2.60 8.12 14.06
N GLU A 109 2.33 7.66 12.83
CA GLU A 109 0.98 7.31 12.39
C GLU A 109 0.45 6.03 13.04
N GLN A 110 1.28 4.99 13.24
CA GLN A 110 0.87 3.72 13.85
C GLN A 110 0.76 3.80 15.37
N MET A 111 1.52 4.66 16.05
CA MET A 111 1.29 4.98 17.48
C MET A 111 -0.01 5.78 17.65
N ALA A 112 -0.40 6.59 16.66
CA ALA A 112 -1.74 7.16 16.58
C ALA A 112 -2.82 6.13 16.18
N TYR A 113 -2.46 5.04 15.49
CA TYR A 113 -3.40 4.00 15.03
C TYR A 113 -3.55 2.80 16.00
N LYS A 114 -2.58 2.54 16.88
CA LYS A 114 -2.57 1.42 17.86
C LYS A 114 -2.58 1.85 19.33
N GLY A 115 -2.76 3.13 19.62
CA GLY A 115 -3.23 3.56 20.95
C GLY A 115 -4.73 3.29 21.10
N PRO A 116 -5.29 3.21 22.32
CA PRO A 116 -6.73 3.30 22.46
C PRO A 116 -7.16 4.62 21.80
N VAL A 117 -8.13 4.56 20.88
CA VAL A 117 -8.86 5.71 20.34
C VAL A 117 -9.48 6.49 21.50
N LEU A 118 -8.68 7.36 22.13
CA LEU A 118 -9.10 8.14 23.28
C LEU A 118 -8.38 9.49 23.22
N GLY A 119 -9.07 10.38 22.51
CA GLY A 119 -8.72 11.79 22.30
C GLY A 119 -9.87 12.52 21.61
N TYR A 120 -10.66 11.81 20.79
CA TYR A 120 -12.06 12.18 20.60
C TYR A 120 -12.89 11.32 21.56
N VAL A 121 -13.26 11.92 22.69
CA VAL A 121 -14.49 11.54 23.36
C VAL A 121 -15.55 11.75 22.28
N ALA A 122 -15.99 10.67 21.65
CA ALA A 122 -17.27 10.65 21.00
C ALA A 122 -18.22 11.27 22.03
N ALA A 123 -18.80 12.43 21.70
CA ALA A 123 -20.02 12.81 22.36
C ALA A 123 -20.88 11.53 22.36
N PRO A 124 -21.41 11.11 23.53
CA PRO A 124 -22.21 9.90 23.58
C PRO A 124 -23.22 9.98 22.43
N PRO A 125 -23.39 8.90 21.64
CA PRO A 125 -24.37 8.91 20.56
C PRO A 125 -25.67 9.48 21.13
N PRO A 126 -26.34 10.43 20.44
CA PRO A 126 -27.62 10.92 20.91
C PRO A 126 -28.46 9.69 21.23
N LYS A 127 -28.90 9.59 22.49
CA LYS A 127 -29.61 8.41 22.98
C LYS A 127 -30.78 8.19 22.04
N VAL A 128 -30.70 7.17 21.20
CA VAL A 128 -31.86 6.66 20.50
C VAL A 128 -32.67 6.00 21.60
N GLU A 129 -33.65 6.75 22.12
CA GLU A 129 -34.65 6.22 23.05
C GLU A 129 -35.40 5.12 22.30
N THR A 130 -34.99 3.87 22.52
CA THR A 130 -35.78 2.70 22.12
C THR A 130 -36.96 2.63 23.07
N PRO A 131 -38.21 2.75 22.62
CA PRO A 131 -39.35 2.45 23.47
C PRO A 131 -39.39 0.93 23.64
N GLU A 132 -39.10 0.46 24.85
CA GLU A 132 -39.43 -0.88 25.29
C GLU A 132 -40.97 -0.95 25.40
N GLY A 133 -41.62 -1.67 24.49
CA GLY A 133 -43.08 -1.68 24.42
C GLY A 133 -43.65 -2.74 23.47
N GLU A 134 -43.78 -3.95 24.01
CA GLU A 134 -44.87 -4.91 23.79
C GLU A 134 -45.04 -5.62 22.43
N ALA A 135 -44.83 -6.93 22.49
CA ALA A 135 -45.33 -7.89 21.51
C ALA A 135 -46.86 -7.99 21.59
N GLY A 136 -47.55 -7.76 20.46
CA GLY A 136 -48.94 -8.18 20.27
C GLY A 136 -49.67 -7.44 19.15
N GLY A 137 -50.18 -8.18 18.16
CA GLY A 137 -51.40 -7.81 17.41
C GLY A 137 -51.29 -7.54 15.90
N ASP A 138 -51.76 -8.51 15.12
CA ASP A 138 -52.43 -8.52 13.80
C ASP A 138 -51.87 -7.81 12.53
N PRO A 139 -51.88 -8.48 11.35
CA PRO A 139 -51.30 -7.96 10.12
C PRO A 139 -52.34 -7.24 9.26
N ALA A 140 -52.35 -5.92 9.26
CA ALA A 140 -52.98 -5.16 8.17
C ALA A 140 -52.48 -3.71 8.12
N ALA A 141 -52.08 -3.32 6.90
CA ALA A 141 -51.81 -1.95 6.42
C ALA A 141 -50.40 -1.36 6.63
N GLY A 142 -49.70 -1.19 5.50
CA GLY A 142 -48.88 0.01 5.23
C GLY A 142 -47.39 -0.04 5.60
N GLY A 143 -46.54 -0.27 4.58
CA GLY A 143 -45.19 0.30 4.47
C GLY A 143 -44.17 -0.02 5.57
N ALA A 144 -43.62 -1.24 5.57
CA ALA A 144 -42.48 -1.59 6.42
C ALA A 144 -41.15 -1.19 5.77
N GLU A 145 -40.63 -0.02 6.14
CA GLU A 145 -39.20 0.32 6.07
C GLU A 145 -38.44 -0.75 6.88
N GLN A 146 -37.62 -1.53 6.20
CA GLN A 146 -36.86 -2.60 6.83
C GLN A 146 -35.76 -1.98 7.70
N VAL A 147 -35.93 -2.07 9.03
CA VAL A 147 -34.85 -1.82 9.98
C VAL A 147 -33.86 -3.00 9.85
N ALA A 148 -32.97 -2.90 8.85
CA ALA A 148 -31.91 -3.86 8.64
C ALA A 148 -30.99 -3.87 9.87
N ALA A 149 -30.62 -5.07 10.34
CA ALA A 149 -29.66 -5.25 11.43
C ALA A 149 -28.42 -4.38 11.19
N ALA A 150 -27.93 -3.73 12.26
CA ALA A 150 -26.72 -2.92 12.18
C ALA A 150 -25.58 -3.75 11.58
N PRO A 151 -24.87 -3.25 10.56
CA PRO A 151 -23.78 -3.99 9.95
C PRO A 151 -22.69 -4.27 10.99
N ALA A 152 -22.07 -5.44 10.91
CA ALA A 152 -20.95 -5.80 11.79
C ALA A 152 -19.72 -4.89 11.58
N VAL A 153 -19.70 -4.18 10.45
CA VAL A 153 -18.68 -3.20 10.08
C VAL A 153 -18.98 -1.83 10.70
N ASP A 154 -17.96 -1.23 11.31
CA ASP A 154 -18.03 0.15 11.81
C ASP A 154 -18.02 1.16 10.64
N GLY A 155 -19.17 1.79 10.39
CA GLY A 155 -19.33 2.80 9.36
C GLY A 155 -18.50 4.07 9.59
N ALA A 156 -18.19 4.44 10.83
CA ALA A 156 -17.38 5.60 11.14
C ALA A 156 -15.92 5.39 10.73
N GLU A 157 -15.39 4.18 10.93
CA GLU A 157 -14.03 3.83 10.49
C GLU A 157 -13.94 3.76 8.96
N VAL A 158 -14.98 3.25 8.29
CA VAL A 158 -15.06 3.29 6.82
C VAL A 158 -15.07 4.73 6.31
N PHE A 159 -15.84 5.63 6.93
CA PHE A 159 -15.87 7.05 6.59
C PHE A 159 -14.49 7.70 6.78
N LYS A 160 -13.86 7.45 7.93
CA LYS A 160 -12.55 8.00 8.27
C LYS A 160 -11.47 7.62 7.25
N THR A 161 -11.50 6.37 6.79
CA THR A 161 -10.50 5.84 5.87
C THR A 161 -10.73 6.32 4.43
N ASN A 162 -11.98 6.44 3.99
CA ASN A 162 -12.29 6.58 2.57
C ASN A 162 -12.94 7.92 2.18
N CYS A 163 -13.61 8.61 3.10
CA CYS A 163 -14.47 9.75 2.80
C CYS A 163 -13.91 11.08 3.30
N VAL A 164 -13.14 11.06 4.40
CA VAL A 164 -12.60 12.26 5.06
C VAL A 164 -11.74 13.13 4.15
N ALA A 165 -11.03 12.54 3.20
CA ALA A 165 -10.18 13.30 2.27
C ALA A 165 -10.96 14.36 1.46
N CYS A 166 -12.25 14.11 1.19
CA CYS A 166 -13.11 15.02 0.44
C CYS A 166 -14.12 15.75 1.33
N HIS A 167 -14.71 15.04 2.30
CA HIS A 167 -15.81 15.55 3.12
C HIS A 167 -15.37 16.11 4.48
N GLY A 168 -14.07 16.03 4.78
CA GLY A 168 -13.49 16.51 6.03
C GLY A 168 -13.73 15.54 7.21
N PRO A 169 -12.95 15.70 8.30
CA PRO A 169 -13.03 14.82 9.48
C PRO A 169 -14.37 14.93 10.21
N GLU A 170 -15.01 16.09 10.15
CA GLU A 170 -16.33 16.34 10.75
C GLU A 170 -17.48 16.18 9.75
N ALA A 171 -17.22 15.67 8.55
CA ALA A 171 -18.18 15.56 7.45
C ALA A 171 -18.81 16.91 6.99
N LYS A 172 -18.25 18.04 7.43
CA LYS A 172 -18.71 19.41 7.12
C LYS A 172 -18.32 19.89 5.72
N GLY A 173 -17.75 19.01 4.90
CA GLY A 173 -17.35 19.29 3.53
C GLY A 173 -15.88 19.69 3.40
N GLY A 174 -15.55 20.13 2.19
CA GLY A 174 -14.19 20.47 1.76
C GLY A 174 -14.15 20.50 0.24
N VAL A 175 -13.56 19.48 -0.36
CA VAL A 175 -13.69 19.23 -1.80
C VAL A 175 -15.11 18.72 -2.11
N GLY A 176 -15.64 17.87 -1.25
CA GLY A 176 -17.01 17.37 -1.30
C GLY A 176 -17.99 18.26 -0.51
N PRO A 177 -19.30 18.07 -0.69
CA PRO A 177 -20.33 18.77 0.08
C PRO A 177 -20.28 18.43 1.56
N ASN A 178 -20.87 19.31 2.36
CA ASN A 178 -21.25 19.03 3.74
C ASN A 178 -22.29 17.89 3.76
N LEU A 179 -22.14 16.96 4.68
CA LEU A 179 -23.02 15.79 4.86
C LEU A 179 -23.81 15.85 6.17
N THR A 180 -23.63 16.92 6.96
CA THR A 180 -24.30 17.13 8.24
C THR A 180 -25.41 18.19 8.14
N ASP A 181 -25.66 18.77 6.97
CA ASP A 181 -26.73 19.74 6.75
C ASP A 181 -27.97 19.10 6.12
N ALA A 182 -29.06 19.85 6.14
CA ALA A 182 -30.34 19.44 5.56
C ALA A 182 -30.33 19.47 4.02
N GLU A 183 -29.34 20.15 3.40
CA GLU A 183 -29.33 20.41 1.96
C GLU A 183 -28.59 19.32 1.17
N TRP A 184 -29.34 18.34 0.68
CA TRP A 184 -28.79 17.27 -0.15
C TRP A 184 -28.79 17.62 -1.64
N LYS A 185 -27.60 17.59 -2.26
CA LYS A 185 -27.44 17.92 -3.70
C LYS A 185 -27.86 16.80 -4.65
N ASN A 186 -27.78 15.54 -4.21
CA ASN A 186 -27.94 14.36 -5.07
C ASN A 186 -29.11 13.45 -4.61
N GLY A 187 -30.19 14.04 -4.11
CA GLY A 187 -31.35 13.31 -3.61
C GLY A 187 -32.00 14.04 -2.44
N SER A 188 -32.79 13.30 -1.66
CA SER A 188 -33.48 13.79 -0.46
C SER A 188 -32.71 13.54 0.84
N GLY A 189 -31.55 12.89 0.76
CA GLY A 189 -30.74 12.53 1.94
C GLY A 189 -31.25 11.29 2.67
N THR A 190 -32.19 10.55 2.09
CA THR A 190 -32.61 9.25 2.64
C THR A 190 -31.46 8.25 2.62
N LEU A 191 -31.51 7.24 3.48
CA LEU A 191 -30.52 6.16 3.49
C LEU A 191 -30.37 5.49 2.11
N ALA A 192 -31.48 5.28 1.40
CA ALA A 192 -31.48 4.72 0.05
C ALA A 192 -30.80 5.63 -0.98
N ASP A 193 -30.95 6.95 -0.87
CA ASP A 193 -30.26 7.92 -1.73
C ASP A 193 -28.74 7.92 -1.46
N ILE A 194 -28.34 7.82 -0.19
CA ILE A 194 -26.93 7.74 0.21
C ILE A 194 -26.31 6.46 -0.34
N GLU A 195 -26.96 5.31 -0.16
CA GLU A 195 -26.50 4.03 -0.72
C GLU A 195 -26.43 4.10 -2.25
N THR A 196 -27.42 4.69 -2.91
CA THR A 196 -27.43 4.82 -4.37
C THR A 196 -26.25 5.69 -4.85
N THR A 197 -25.97 6.78 -4.14
CA THR A 197 -24.85 7.68 -4.42
C THR A 197 -23.51 6.97 -4.23
N LEU A 198 -23.36 6.18 -3.17
CA LEU A 198 -22.15 5.39 -2.93
C LEU A 198 -21.96 4.31 -4.00
N ASN A 199 -23.04 3.65 -4.42
CA ASN A 199 -22.97 2.59 -5.41
C ASN A 199 -22.67 3.10 -6.82
N LYS A 200 -23.26 4.22 -7.23
CA LYS A 200 -23.14 4.73 -8.61
C LYS A 200 -22.09 5.83 -8.76
N GLY A 201 -21.71 6.49 -7.67
CA GLY A 201 -21.02 7.76 -7.73
C GLY A 201 -21.92 8.86 -8.29
N VAL A 202 -21.32 10.02 -8.58
CA VAL A 202 -21.99 11.17 -9.18
C VAL A 202 -21.24 11.63 -10.41
N THR A 203 -21.84 11.38 -11.57
CA THR A 203 -21.30 11.72 -12.89
C THR A 203 -20.92 13.21 -12.97
N GLY A 204 -19.72 13.50 -13.48
CA GLY A 204 -19.22 14.87 -13.59
C GLY A 204 -18.60 15.43 -12.32
N THR A 205 -18.45 14.62 -11.27
CA THR A 205 -17.77 15.00 -10.02
C THR A 205 -16.64 14.02 -9.67
N ALA A 206 -15.89 14.31 -8.61
CA ALA A 206 -14.88 13.40 -8.06
C ALA A 206 -15.49 12.25 -7.22
N MET A 207 -16.81 12.22 -7.00
CA MET A 207 -17.48 11.15 -6.26
C MET A 207 -17.63 9.91 -7.16
N ILE A 208 -16.72 8.95 -6.99
CA ILE A 208 -16.69 7.70 -7.75
C ILE A 208 -17.75 6.68 -7.25
N SER A 209 -17.95 5.61 -8.02
CA SER A 209 -18.60 4.41 -7.51
C SER A 209 -17.67 3.71 -6.51
N TRP A 210 -18.21 3.43 -5.32
CA TRP A 210 -17.48 2.75 -4.24
C TRP A 210 -17.73 1.23 -4.20
N THR A 211 -18.68 0.72 -4.99
CA THR A 211 -18.98 -0.73 -5.08
C THR A 211 -17.74 -1.60 -5.33
N PRO A 212 -16.84 -1.29 -6.29
CA PRO A 212 -15.67 -2.15 -6.54
C PRO A 212 -14.59 -2.06 -5.44
N ILE A 213 -14.67 -1.08 -4.53
CA ILE A 213 -13.64 -0.82 -3.51
C ILE A 213 -14.10 -1.30 -2.13
N LEU A 214 -15.35 -0.99 -1.77
CA LEU A 214 -15.90 -1.22 -0.43
C LEU A 214 -16.77 -2.47 -0.34
N GLY A 215 -17.50 -2.80 -1.42
CA GLY A 215 -18.54 -3.81 -1.40
C GLY A 215 -19.77 -3.43 -0.56
N ASP A 216 -20.84 -4.22 -0.70
CA ASP A 216 -22.18 -3.86 -0.21
C ASP A 216 -22.24 -3.66 1.32
N GLU A 217 -21.56 -4.52 2.09
CA GLU A 217 -21.60 -4.48 3.56
C GLU A 217 -21.03 -3.17 4.10
N LYS A 218 -19.87 -2.75 3.59
CA LYS A 218 -19.22 -1.50 4.00
C LYS A 218 -19.97 -0.27 3.50
N ILE A 219 -20.59 -0.36 2.32
CA ILE A 219 -21.45 0.71 1.78
C ILE A 219 -22.64 0.96 2.71
N LYS A 220 -23.33 -0.10 3.13
CA LYS A 220 -24.45 0.02 4.09
C LYS A 220 -23.99 0.60 5.42
N ALA A 221 -22.85 0.14 5.94
CA ALA A 221 -22.28 0.66 7.18
C ALA A 221 -22.00 2.17 7.12
N VAL A 222 -21.29 2.62 6.08
CA VAL A 222 -20.96 4.04 5.95
C VAL A 222 -22.19 4.89 5.61
N ALA A 223 -23.16 4.35 4.87
CA ALA A 223 -24.42 5.03 4.59
C ALA A 223 -25.22 5.29 5.87
N LEU A 224 -25.34 4.29 6.75
CA LEU A 224 -25.98 4.43 8.06
C LEU A 224 -25.26 5.46 8.94
N TYR A 225 -23.92 5.45 8.95
CA TYR A 225 -23.15 6.44 9.67
C TYR A 225 -23.40 7.85 9.14
N VAL A 226 -23.31 8.08 7.84
CA VAL A 226 -23.54 9.39 7.22
C VAL A 226 -24.97 9.88 7.49
N HIS A 227 -25.97 9.00 7.36
CA HIS A 227 -27.35 9.34 7.68
C HIS A 227 -27.53 9.73 9.17
N SER A 228 -26.77 9.10 10.08
CA SER A 228 -26.79 9.44 11.50
C SER A 228 -26.22 10.83 11.83
N LEU A 229 -25.43 11.43 10.93
CA LEU A 229 -24.86 12.78 11.10
C LEU A 229 -25.88 13.90 10.91
N GLY A 230 -27.14 13.57 10.61
CA GLY A 230 -28.23 14.52 10.45
C GLY A 230 -28.51 14.92 9.01
N GLY A 231 -27.77 14.38 8.05
CA GLY A 231 -28.06 14.63 6.65
C GLY A 231 -29.40 14.03 6.22
N GLY A 232 -30.32 14.90 5.77
CA GLY A 232 -31.63 14.53 5.22
C GLY A 232 -32.81 14.83 6.16
N LYS A 233 -32.57 15.53 7.28
CA LYS A 233 -33.60 15.95 8.25
C LYS A 233 -33.67 17.47 8.39
#